data_AF-A0A202DXM6-F1
#
_entry.id   AF-A0A202DXM6-F1
#
_cell.length_a   1.000
_cell.length_b   1.000
_cell.length_c   1.000
_cell.angle_alpha   90.00
_cell.angle_beta   90.00
_cell.angle_gamma   90.00
#
_symmetry.space_group_name_H-M   'P 1'
#
loop_
_entity.id
_entity.type
_entity.pdbx_description
1 polymer ?
#
loop_
_entity_poly.entity_id
_entity_poly.type
_entity_poly.pdbx_seq_one_letter_code
_entity_poly.pdbx_strand_id
1 'polypeptide(L)'
;MKIDDIDIEAAIQDARKALTEDGSVDPGVRVLMEVLILIISLLCKRLKINSTNSSIPPSKDPNREKTQKSRSSRKSGGQKGRKGVTLERVESPDECVV
;
A
#
# COMPACT_ATOMS: atom_id res chain seq x y z
N MET A 1 -8.50 9.34 2.21
CA MET A 1 -7.12 9.21 2.79
C MET A 1 -7.17 9.77 4.20
N LYS A 2 -6.57 9.13 5.21
CA LYS A 2 -6.55 9.66 6.59
C LYS A 2 -5.17 10.19 6.99
N ILE A 3 -5.12 11.40 7.54
CA ILE A 3 -3.95 11.97 8.23
C ILE A 3 -4.44 12.35 9.62
N ASP A 4 -3.79 11.85 10.67
CA ASP A 4 -4.09 12.20 12.07
C ASP A 4 -5.60 12.20 12.37
N ASP A 5 -6.29 11.15 11.92
CA ASP A 5 -7.74 10.89 12.02
C ASP A 5 -8.69 11.72 11.13
N ILE A 6 -8.18 12.66 10.34
CA ILE A 6 -8.99 13.46 9.41
C ILE A 6 -9.17 12.72 8.08
N ASP A 7 -10.41 12.48 7.67
CA ASP A 7 -10.69 12.03 6.31
C ASP A 7 -10.65 13.21 5.33
N ILE A 8 -9.56 13.26 4.55
CA ILE A 8 -9.30 14.34 3.60
C ILE A 8 -10.40 14.43 2.53
N GLU A 9 -10.99 13.31 2.12
CA GLU A 9 -12.04 13.32 1.10
C GLU A 9 -13.33 13.95 1.62
N ALA A 10 -13.70 13.64 2.87
CA ALA A 10 -14.83 14.27 3.54
C ALA A 10 -14.58 15.77 3.76
N ALA A 11 -13.39 16.13 4.25
CA ALA A 11 -13.03 17.53 4.47
C ALA A 11 -13.08 18.39 3.19
N ILE A 12 -12.66 17.83 2.04
CA ILE A 12 -12.78 18.51 0.74
C ILE A 12 -14.25 18.69 0.33
N GLN A 13 -15.11 17.70 0.60
CA GLN A 13 -16.54 17.81 0.30
C GLN A 13 -17.21 18.88 1.17
N ASP A 14 -16.90 18.90 2.47
CA ASP A 14 -17.41 19.90 3.40
C ASP A 14 -16.97 21.31 3.00
N ALA A 15 -15.70 21.49 2.62
CA ALA A 15 -15.17 22.77 2.14
C ALA A 15 -15.88 23.25 0.86
N ARG A 16 -16.14 22.34 -0.10
CA ARG A 16 -16.90 22.67 -1.30
C ARG A 16 -18.33 23.11 -0.97
N LYS A 17 -18.98 22.38 -0.06
CA LYS A 17 -20.35 22.67 0.38
C LYS A 17 -20.43 24.06 1.03
N ALA A 18 -19.49 24.36 1.93
CA ALA A 18 -19.41 25.68 2.57
C ALA A 18 -19.24 26.82 1.53
N LEU A 19 -18.37 26.64 0.53
CA LEU A 19 -18.16 27.63 -0.54
C LEU A 19 -19.39 27.83 -1.44
N THR A 20 -20.21 26.80 -1.61
CA THR A 20 -21.45 26.89 -2.41
C THR A 20 -22.61 27.51 -1.64
N GLU A 21 -22.72 27.24 -0.34
CA GLU A 21 -23.79 27.73 0.53
C GLU A 21 -23.56 29.18 0.95
N ASP A 22 -22.30 29.61 1.04
CA ASP A 22 -21.96 30.97 1.44
C ASP A 22 -22.03 31.94 0.24
N GLY A 23 -23.15 32.67 0.17
CA GLY A 23 -23.40 33.72 -0.82
C GLY A 23 -22.63 35.02 -0.57
N SER A 24 -21.96 35.16 0.58
CA SER A 24 -21.20 36.38 0.93
C SER A 24 -19.80 36.42 0.31
N VAL A 25 -19.33 35.28 -0.21
CA VAL A 25 -18.00 35.15 -0.82
C VAL A 25 -17.98 35.77 -2.20
N ASP A 26 -17.02 36.67 -2.43
CA ASP A 26 -16.80 37.29 -3.74
C ASP A 26 -16.59 36.22 -4.83
N PRO A 27 -17.17 36.38 -6.04
CA PRO A 27 -17.04 35.40 -7.12
C PRO A 27 -15.58 35.09 -7.50
N GLY A 28 -14.69 36.09 -7.47
CA GLY A 28 -13.27 35.90 -7.78
C GLY A 28 -12.57 35.05 -6.73
N VAL A 29 -12.87 35.29 -5.45
CA VAL A 29 -12.33 34.48 -4.34
C VAL A 29 -12.85 33.06 -4.41
N ARG A 30 -14.13 32.86 -4.75
CA ARG A 30 -14.73 31.53 -4.91
C ARG A 30 -13.99 30.70 -5.97
N VAL A 31 -13.74 31.28 -7.15
CA VAL A 31 -12.99 30.61 -8.22
C VAL A 31 -11.57 30.25 -7.78
N LEU A 32 -10.89 31.15 -7.07
CA LEU A 32 -9.53 30.93 -6.58
C LEU A 32 -9.48 29.75 -5.58
N MET A 33 -10.46 29.67 -4.67
CA MET A 33 -10.60 28.57 -3.73
C MET A 33 -10.92 27.23 -4.41
N GLU A 34 -11.77 27.23 -5.44
CA GLU A 34 -12.06 26.02 -6.23
C GLU A 34 -10.80 25.48 -6.94
N VAL A 35 -9.98 26.36 -7.50
CA VAL A 35 -8.70 25.99 -8.12
C VAL A 35 -7.74 25.42 -7.08
N LEU A 36 -7.65 26.01 -5.89
CA LEU A 36 -6.83 25.46 -4.80
C LEU A 36 -7.32 24.07 -4.37
N ILE A 37 -8.62 23.89 -4.19
CA ILE A 37 -9.22 22.58 -3.86
C ILE A 37 -8.93 21.55 -4.97
N LEU A 38 -8.97 21.95 -6.24
CA LEU A 38 -8.61 21.09 -7.37
C LEU A 38 -7.15 20.62 -7.25
N ILE A 39 -6.21 21.54 -7.04
CA ILE A 39 -4.78 21.25 -6.91
C ILE A 39 -4.54 20.29 -5.72
N ILE A 40 -5.13 20.58 -4.56
CA ILE A 40 -5.03 19.73 -3.37
C ILE A 40 -5.57 18.32 -3.68
N SER A 41 -6.73 18.22 -4.34
CA SER A 41 -7.30 16.92 -4.70
C SER A 41 -6.39 16.08 -5.62
N LEU A 42 -5.69 16.74 -6.55
CA LEU A 42 -4.74 16.08 -7.45
C LEU A 42 -3.50 15.59 -6.69
N LEU A 43 -2.97 16.41 -5.78
CA LEU A 43 -1.83 16.04 -4.94
C LEU A 43 -2.18 14.86 -4.01
N CYS A 44 -3.34 14.89 -3.36
CA CYS A 44 -3.82 13.79 -2.52
C CYS A 44 -3.99 12.49 -3.31
N LYS A 45 -4.49 12.54 -4.56
CA LYS A 45 -4.58 11.37 -5.44
C LYS A 45 -3.21 10.78 -5.77
N ARG A 46 -2.20 11.62 -5.99
CA ARG A 46 -0.82 11.17 -6.27
C ARG A 46 -0.11 10.59 -5.04
N LEU A 47 -0.40 11.13 -3.86
CA LEU A 47 0.19 10.71 -2.58
C LEU A 47 -0.52 9.51 -1.95
N LYS A 48 -1.64 9.06 -2.50
CA LYS A 48 -2.36 7.88 -2.01
C LYS A 48 -1.39 6.70 -1.89
N ILE A 49 -1.41 6.05 -0.73
CA ILE A 49 -0.58 4.88 -0.45
C ILE A 49 -0.95 3.76 -1.43
N ASN A 50 0.06 3.26 -2.14
CA ASN A 50 0.02 2.13 -3.05
C ASN A 50 1.15 1.14 -2.67
N SER A 51 1.22 0.01 -3.36
CA SER A 51 2.21 -1.02 -3.02
C SER A 51 3.67 -0.64 -3.26
N THR A 52 3.92 0.46 -3.97
CA THR A 52 5.26 0.97 -4.26
C THR A 52 5.75 1.98 -3.21
N ASN A 53 4.84 2.65 -2.49
CA ASN A 53 5.18 3.71 -1.51
C ASN A 53 4.69 3.43 -0.08
N SER A 54 4.05 2.29 0.19
CA SER A 54 3.52 1.93 1.51
C SER A 54 4.58 1.55 2.54
N SER A 55 5.82 1.29 2.11
CA SER A 55 6.88 0.70 2.96
C SER A 55 6.49 -0.65 3.58
N ILE A 56 5.37 -1.25 3.15
CA ILE A 56 4.93 -2.58 3.59
C ILE A 56 5.69 -3.61 2.75
N PRO A 57 6.31 -4.64 3.37
CA PRO A 57 7.02 -5.65 2.61
C PRO A 57 6.07 -6.38 1.65
N PRO A 58 6.56 -6.83 0.48
CA PRO A 58 5.73 -7.39 -0.60
C PRO A 58 4.98 -8.66 -0.23
N SER A 59 5.31 -9.29 0.90
CA SER A 59 4.61 -10.44 1.48
C SER A 59 3.40 -10.05 2.34
N LYS A 60 3.42 -8.87 2.96
CA LYS A 60 2.36 -8.38 3.88
C LYS A 60 1.47 -7.30 3.26
N ASP A 61 1.85 -6.76 2.11
CA ASP A 61 1.12 -5.67 1.46
C ASP A 61 -0.22 -6.15 0.86
N PRO A 62 -1.37 -5.65 1.38
CA PRO A 62 -2.70 -6.03 0.88
C PRO A 62 -3.00 -5.42 -0.50
N ASN A 63 -2.36 -4.32 -0.87
CA ASN A 63 -2.60 -3.58 -2.11
C ASN A 63 -1.63 -4.00 -3.23
N ARG A 64 -0.85 -5.06 -3.03
CA ARG A 64 0.08 -5.58 -4.02
C ARG A 64 -0.62 -6.53 -4.99
N GLU A 65 -0.52 -6.24 -6.28
CA GLU A 65 -0.91 -7.18 -7.33
C GLU A 65 -0.01 -8.43 -7.30
N LYS A 66 -0.61 -9.59 -6.99
CA LYS A 66 0.08 -10.88 -7.00
C LYS A 66 0.00 -11.48 -8.41
N THR A 67 1.07 -11.36 -9.18
CA THR A 67 1.17 -12.07 -10.45
C THR A 67 1.45 -13.55 -10.19
N GLN A 68 0.56 -14.42 -10.67
CA GLN A 68 0.81 -15.87 -10.65
C GLN A 68 1.91 -16.18 -11.67
N LYS A 69 3.02 -16.75 -11.21
CA LYS A 69 4.04 -17.27 -12.12
C LYS A 69 3.50 -18.53 -12.79
N SER A 70 3.74 -18.68 -14.09
CA SER A 70 3.43 -19.92 -14.80
C SER A 70 4.13 -21.10 -14.13
N ARG A 71 3.45 -22.25 -14.06
CA ARG A 71 4.05 -23.46 -13.52
C ARG A 71 5.28 -23.81 -14.34
N SER A 72 6.43 -23.96 -13.67
CA SER A 72 7.63 -24.45 -14.33
C SER A 72 7.44 -25.92 -14.67
N SER A 73 7.89 -26.33 -15.86
CA SER A 73 8.04 -27.75 -16.22
C SER A 73 9.21 -28.42 -15.48
N ARG A 74 10.06 -27.64 -14.79
CA ARG A 74 11.13 -28.17 -13.95
C ARG A 74 10.55 -28.80 -12.69
N LYS A 75 11.06 -29.97 -12.33
CA LYS A 75 10.74 -30.62 -11.05
C LYS A 75 11.09 -29.68 -9.90
N SER A 76 10.20 -29.61 -8.90
CA SER A 76 10.42 -28.85 -7.68
C SER A 76 11.51 -29.52 -6.84
N GLY A 77 12.57 -28.78 -6.51
CA GLY A 77 13.64 -29.23 -5.61
C GLY A 77 14.75 -30.07 -6.26
N GLY A 78 15.84 -30.27 -5.51
CA GLY A 78 16.95 -31.18 -5.82
C GLY A 78 17.99 -30.66 -6.82
N GLN A 79 19.28 -30.78 -6.47
CA GLN A 79 20.36 -30.69 -7.46
C GLN A 79 20.34 -31.94 -8.35
N LYS A 80 20.42 -31.78 -9.67
CA LYS A 80 20.45 -32.91 -10.61
C LYS A 80 21.61 -33.85 -10.27
N GLY A 81 21.32 -35.12 -10.01
CA GLY A 81 22.32 -36.12 -9.62
C GLY A 81 22.59 -36.21 -8.12
N ARG A 82 21.97 -35.39 -7.28
CA ARG A 82 22.01 -35.55 -5.81
C ARG A 82 20.70 -36.16 -5.32
N LYS A 83 20.81 -37.31 -4.64
CA LYS A 83 19.67 -38.03 -4.04
C LYS A 83 18.93 -37.19 -3.00
N GLY A 84 19.65 -36.29 -2.31
CA GLY A 84 19.18 -35.61 -1.12
C GLY A 84 19.08 -36.61 0.03
N VAL A 85 19.92 -36.46 1.05
CA VAL A 85 19.84 -37.28 2.27
C VAL A 85 19.62 -36.29 3.40
N THR A 86 18.52 -36.49 4.15
CA THR A 86 18.31 -35.78 5.40
C THR A 86 19.23 -36.41 6.43
N LEU A 87 20.06 -35.59 7.10
CA LEU A 87 20.86 -36.05 8.23
C LEU A 87 19.93 -36.54 9.34
N GLU A 88 20.15 -37.77 9.80
CA GLU A 88 19.44 -38.32 10.94
C GLU A 88 19.93 -37.65 12.22
N ARG A 89 19.03 -37.55 13.21
CA ARG A 89 19.41 -37.06 14.53
C ARG A 89 20.39 -38.06 15.15
N VAL A 90 21.47 -37.54 15.71
CA VAL A 90 22.41 -38.35 16.50
C VAL A 90 21.73 -38.74 17.81
N GLU A 91 21.91 -39.97 18.26
CA GLU A 91 21.27 -40.49 19.48
C GLU A 91 21.65 -39.72 20.75
N SER A 92 22.86 -39.18 20.79
CA SER A 92 23.40 -38.45 21.95
C SER A 92 24.10 -37.17 21.48
N PRO A 93 23.36 -36.05 21.34
CA PRO A 93 23.96 -34.75 21.03
C PRO A 93 24.67 -34.17 22.25
N ASP A 94 25.78 -33.47 22.03
CA ASP A 94 26.56 -32.82 23.10
C ASP A 94 25.77 -31.70 23.79
N GLU A 95 24.95 -30.98 23.05
CA GLU A 95 24.04 -29.95 23.57
C GLU A 95 22.70 -29.96 22.82
N CYS A 96 21.61 -29.85 23.59
CA CYS A 96 20.26 -29.61 23.07
C CYS A 96 19.82 -28.19 23.47
N VAL A 97 19.72 -27.29 22.48
CA VAL A 97 19.20 -25.94 22.69
C VAL A 97 17.68 -25.96 22.41
N VAL A 98 16.89 -25.57 23.42
CA VAL A 98 15.41 -25.50 23.38
C VAL A 98 14.96 -24.08 23.08
#